data_AF-A0A920FCK0-F1
#
_entry.id   AF-A0A920FCK0-F1
#
_cell.length_a   1.000
_cell.length_b   1.000
_cell.length_c   1.000
_cell.angle_alpha   90.00
_cell.angle_beta   90.00
_cell.angle_gamma   90.00
#
_symmetry.space_group_name_H-M   'P 1'
#
loop_
_entity.id
_entity.type
_entity.pdbx_description
1 polymer ?
#
loop_
_entity_poly.entity_id
_entity_poly.type
_entity_poly.pdbx_seq_one_letter_code
_entity_poly.pdbx_strand_id
1 'polypeptide(L)' 'MSYHGVVFTEAAGEAAFIVATRTVALRNMGAAISPFNSFLILQGIESLAVRMDRHCENAMKIANFY' A
#
# COMPACT_ATOMS: atom_id res chain seq x y z
N MET A 1 14.17 -5.54 -23.46
CA MET A 1 13.76 -5.34 -22.06
C MET A 1 13.28 -3.89 -21.93
N SER A 2 12.02 -3.65 -21.54
CA SER A 2 11.24 -2.43 -21.87
C SER A 2 11.65 -1.09 -21.25
N TYR A 3 12.88 -0.96 -20.75
CA TYR A 3 13.43 0.30 -20.21
C TYR A 3 14.87 0.55 -20.70
N HIS A 4 15.27 -0.01 -21.85
CA HIS A 4 16.50 0.33 -22.58
C HIS A 4 17.79 0.46 -21.74
N GLY A 5 17.97 -0.40 -20.72
CA GLY A 5 19.17 -0.39 -19.87
C GLY A 5 19.15 0.64 -18.73
N VAL A 6 17.99 1.23 -18.41
CA VAL A 6 17.85 2.12 -17.24
C VAL A 6 18.29 1.42 -15.96
N VAL A 7 19.22 2.07 -15.26
CA VAL A 7 19.62 1.72 -13.90
C VAL A 7 18.76 2.53 -12.93
N PHE A 8 17.76 1.89 -12.32
CA PHE A 8 16.78 2.58 -11.48
C PHE A 8 17.37 3.29 -10.27
N THR A 9 18.49 2.78 -9.71
CA THR A 9 19.21 3.43 -8.60
C THR A 9 19.81 4.77 -9.02
N GLU A 10 20.21 4.94 -10.27
CA GLU A 10 20.70 6.20 -10.82
C GLU A 10 19.56 7.12 -11.24
N ALA A 11 18.51 6.57 -11.87
CA ALA A 11 17.40 7.35 -12.40
C ALA A 11 16.41 7.86 -11.34
N ALA A 12 16.28 7.16 -10.20
CA ALA A 12 15.26 7.45 -9.19
C ALA A 12 15.79 7.49 -7.75
N GLY A 13 17.09 7.31 -7.52
CA GLY A 13 17.72 7.43 -6.20
C GLY A 13 17.02 6.61 -5.13
N GLU A 14 16.61 7.25 -4.03
CA GLU A 14 15.90 6.61 -2.91
C GLU A 14 14.54 6.01 -3.32
N ALA A 15 13.91 6.52 -4.39
CA ALA A 15 12.65 6.00 -4.92
C ALA A 15 12.84 4.85 -5.91
N ALA A 16 14.07 4.42 -6.17
CA ALA A 16 14.38 3.38 -7.17
C ALA A 16 13.55 2.11 -6.99
N PHE A 17 13.36 1.66 -5.75
CA PHE A 17 12.56 0.48 -5.46
C PHE A 17 11.10 0.65 -5.92
N ILE A 18 10.41 1.70 -5.47
CA ILE A 18 8.98 1.90 -5.80
C ILE A 18 8.77 2.19 -7.29
N VAL A 19 9.72 2.89 -7.93
CA VAL A 19 9.68 3.14 -9.38
C VAL A 19 9.85 1.83 -10.15
N ALA A 20 10.81 0.98 -9.78
CA ALA A 20 10.99 -0.33 -10.41
C ALA A 20 9.76 -1.23 -10.19
N THR A 21 9.19 -1.26 -8.99
CA THR A 21 7.95 -2.01 -8.71
C THR A 21 6.79 -1.55 -9.60
N ARG A 22 6.59 -0.24 -9.76
CA ARG A 22 5.49 0.31 -10.59
C ARG A 22 5.70 0.08 -12.08
N THR A 23 6.91 0.30 -12.57
CA THR A 23 7.22 0.31 -14.01
C THR A 23 7.49 -1.10 -14.56
N VAL A 24 8.10 -1.97 -13.75
CA VAL A 24 8.45 -3.33 -14.15
C VAL A 24 7.43 -4.33 -13.61
N ALA A 25 7.36 -4.50 -12.28
CA ALA A 25 6.58 -5.59 -11.67
C ALA A 25 5.08 -5.44 -11.92
N LEU A 26 4.49 -4.28 -11.59
CA LEU A 26 3.07 -4.01 -11.78
C LEU A 26 2.67 -4.10 -13.26
N ARG A 27 3.47 -3.53 -14.15
CA ARG A 27 3.22 -3.60 -15.60
C ARG A 27 3.21 -5.03 -16.11
N ASN A 28 4.19 -5.84 -15.70
CA ASN A 28 4.37 -7.20 -16.22
C ASN A 28 3.40 -8.21 -15.60
N MET A 29 3.07 -8.05 -14.31
CA MET A 29 2.19 -8.98 -13.57
C MET A 29 0.73 -8.54 -13.57
N GLY A 30 0.43 -7.27 -13.82
CA GLY A 30 -0.94 -6.77 -13.98
C GLY A 30 -1.75 -6.65 -12.69
N ALA A 31 -1.13 -6.66 -11.51
CA ALA A 31 -1.79 -6.52 -10.21
C ALA A 31 -2.30 -5.08 -9.94
N ALA A 32 -3.06 -4.51 -10.89
CA ALA A 32 -3.60 -3.17 -10.82
C ALA A 32 -4.85 -3.11 -9.96
N ILE A 33 -4.92 -2.13 -9.05
CA ILE A 33 -6.09 -1.89 -8.22
C ILE A 33 -7.20 -1.21 -9.04
N SER A 34 -8.45 -1.65 -8.85
CA SER A 34 -9.63 -0.98 -9.42
C SER A 34 -9.77 0.44 -8.87
N PRO A 35 -10.07 1.46 -9.70
CA PRO A 35 -10.34 2.81 -9.22
C PRO A 35 -11.47 2.87 -8.19
N PHE A 36 -12.51 2.04 -8.35
CA PHE A 36 -13.62 1.96 -7.40
C PHE A 36 -13.18 1.36 -6.05
N ASN A 37 -12.33 0.33 -6.06
CA ASN A 37 -11.78 -0.23 -4.81
C ASN A 37 -10.89 0.79 -4.10
N SER A 38 -10.09 1.56 -4.85
CA SER A 38 -9.30 2.67 -4.29
C SER A 38 -10.20 3.72 -3.63
N PHE A 39 -11.33 4.07 -4.24
CA PHE A 39 -12.31 4.99 -3.65
C PHE A 39 -12.89 4.45 -2.33
N LEU A 40 -13.29 3.18 -2.29
CA LEU A 40 -13.79 2.56 -1.06
C LEU A 40 -12.73 2.51 0.05
N ILE A 41 -11.46 2.27 -0.30
CA ILE A 41 -10.35 2.33 0.66
C ILE A 41 -10.18 3.75 1.20
N LEU A 42 -10.23 4.78 0.35
CA LEU A 42 -10.12 6.17 0.78
C LEU A 42 -11.24 6.54 1.76
N GLN A 43 -12.49 6.16 1.46
CA GLN A 43 -13.63 6.31 2.38
C GLN A 43 -13.38 5.60 3.71
N GLY A 44 -12.77 4.42 3.69
CA GLY A 44 -12.36 3.72 4.90
C GLY A 44 -11.30 4.48 5.72
N ILE A 45 -10.31 5.10 5.05
CA ILE A 45 -9.21 5.81 5.71
C ILE A 45 -9.72 7.00 6.54
N GLU A 46 -10.79 7.68 6.11
CA GLU A 46 -11.38 8.84 6.80
C GLU A 46 -11.76 8.55 8.27
N SER A 47 -12.12 7.31 8.58
CA SER A 47 -12.49 6.87 9.95
C SER A 47 -11.47 5.93 10.59
N LEU A 48 -10.28 5.76 10.00
CA LEU A 48 -9.31 4.76 10.44
C LEU A 48 -8.87 4.95 11.89
N ALA A 49 -8.53 6.18 12.28
CA ALA A 49 -8.01 6.46 13.62
C ALA A 49 -9.01 6.06 14.71
N VAL A 50 -10.25 6.57 14.64
CA VAL A 50 -11.29 6.28 15.64
C VAL A 50 -11.68 4.80 15.67
N ARG A 51 -11.64 4.10 14.52
CA ARG A 51 -11.86 2.65 14.48
C ARG A 51 -10.72 1.89 15.14
N MET A 52 -9.46 2.24 14.86
CA MET A 52 -8.31 1.57 15.46
C MET A 52 -8.25 1.78 16.97
N ASP A 53 -8.54 2.98 17.48
CA ASP A 53 -8.61 3.24 18.92
C ASP A 53 -9.60 2.28 19.59
N ARG A 54 -10.82 2.16 19.03
CA ARG A 54 -11.85 1.26 19.58
C ARG A 54 -11.50 -0.22 19.40
N HIS A 55 -10.93 -0.62 18.27
CA HIS A 55 -10.51 -2.00 18.04
C HIS A 55 -9.43 -2.44 19.03
N CYS A 56 -8.40 -1.61 19.23
CA CYS A 56 -7.31 -1.88 20.16
C CYS A 56 -7.80 -1.91 21.62
N GLU A 57 -8.61 -0.94 22.04
CA GLU A 57 -9.17 -0.89 23.39
C GLU A 57 -10.02 -2.14 23.69
N ASN A 58 -10.91 -2.50 22.77
CA ASN A 58 -11.76 -3.68 22.93
C ASN A 58 -10.93 -4.98 22.95
N ALA A 59 -9.94 -5.11 22.07
CA ALA A 59 -9.05 -6.27 22.03
C ALA A 59 -8.29 -6.44 23.36
N MET A 60 -7.75 -5.35 23.93
CA MET A 60 -7.06 -5.39 25.22
C MET A 60 -7.98 -5.77 26.38
N LYS A 61 -9.23 -5.28 26.39
CA LYS A 61 -10.22 -5.68 27.40
C LYS A 61 -10.51 -7.18 27.35
N ILE A 62 -10.67 -7.73 26.14
CA ILE A 62 -10.92 -9.16 25.95
C ILE A 62 -9.68 -9.98 26.37
N ALA A 63 -8.48 -9.53 25.99
CA ALA A 63 -7.23 -10.20 26.33
C ALA A 63 -6.99 -10.27 27.84
N ASN A 64 -7.41 -9.26 28.60
CA ASN A 64 -7.30 -9.21 30.07
C ASN A 64 -8.50 -9.83 30.80
N PHE A 65 -9.56 -10.20 30.08
CA PHE A 65 -10.74 -10.84 30.68
C PHE A 65 -10.50 -12.34 30.93
N TYR A 66 -9.64 -12.97 30.14
CA TYR A 66 -9.12 -14.32 30.34
C TYR A 66 -7.77 -14.28 31.07
#